data_AF-A0A9R1NW52-F1
#
_entry.id   AF-A0A9R1NW52-F1
#
_cell.length_a   1.000
_cell.length_b   1.000
_cell.length_c   1.000
_cell.angle_alpha   90.00
_cell.angle_beta   90.00
_cell.angle_gamma   90.00
#
_symmetry.space_group_name_H-M   'P 1'
#
loop_
_entity.id
_entity.type
_entity.pdbx_description
1 polymer ?
#
loop_
_entity_poly.entity_id
_entity_poly.type
_entity_poly.pdbx_seq_one_letter_code
_entity_poly.pdbx_strand_id
1 'polypeptide(L)'
;MAPPRTVICVGDVHGYISKLESLWANLQSALPADAFAAALVIFLGDYNDRGPDTRRVLDFLLALPARHPAQRHVFLCGNHDLAFAAFVGALPPPPDGSPFAATWDQYIDNEAHEGWFRGPGHEDMHVQGRRWGGVIKERWNPKKGLPYKGSIYDAQPTFESYGVAHGSPDLMKAVPEEHKKFLHDLVWVHEEEDVRIDTDGGQILCKLIAVHAGLEKSLDLNEQLRVLRTRDTRVPKVQMLSGRQDVWNIPQMQTR
;
A
#
# COMPACT_ATOMS: atom_id res chain seq x y z
N MET A 1 19.96 -4.43 -30.50
CA MET A 1 19.13 -4.80 -29.33
C MET A 1 18.70 -3.52 -28.64
N ALA A 2 17.43 -3.38 -28.27
CA ALA A 2 17.00 -2.22 -27.49
C ALA A 2 17.73 -2.19 -26.13
N PRO A 3 18.07 -1.01 -25.60
CA PRO A 3 18.70 -0.90 -24.29
C PRO A 3 17.81 -1.53 -23.21
N PRO A 4 18.40 -2.04 -22.11
CA PRO A 4 17.62 -2.51 -20.96
C PRO A 4 16.64 -1.43 -20.50
N ARG A 5 15.41 -1.85 -20.17
CA ARG A 5 14.44 -0.95 -19.57
C ARG A 5 14.90 -0.57 -18.16
N THR A 6 14.96 0.73 -17.86
CA THR A 6 15.17 1.20 -16.49
C THR A 6 13.96 0.84 -15.63
N VAL A 7 14.21 0.19 -14.48
CA VAL A 7 13.21 -0.12 -13.47
C VAL A 7 13.49 0.71 -12.23
N ILE A 8 12.49 1.45 -11.75
CA ILE A 8 12.58 2.33 -10.58
C ILE A 8 11.60 1.80 -9.53
N CYS A 9 12.12 1.38 -8.37
CA CYS A 9 11.31 0.98 -7.23
C CYS A 9 11.31 2.11 -6.19
N VAL A 10 10.13 2.68 -5.91
CA VAL A 10 9.95 3.79 -4.97
C VAL A 10 9.34 3.26 -3.68
N GLY A 11 10.04 3.44 -2.56
CA GLY A 11 9.57 3.01 -1.23
C GLY A 11 8.41 3.86 -0.68
N ASP A 12 8.05 3.58 0.57
CA ASP A 12 6.92 4.19 1.28
C ASP A 12 6.94 5.73 1.23
N VAL A 13 5.79 6.32 0.90
CA VAL A 13 5.66 7.78 0.75
C VAL A 13 5.07 8.42 2.00
N HIS A 14 4.07 7.79 2.62
CA HIS A 14 3.43 8.22 3.86
C HIS A 14 3.08 9.71 3.89
N GLY A 15 2.36 10.21 2.89
CA GLY A 15 1.88 11.60 2.87
C GLY A 15 2.97 12.67 2.79
N TYR A 16 4.25 12.33 2.57
CA TYR A 16 5.34 13.30 2.45
C TYR A 16 5.51 13.78 1.00
N ILE A 17 4.58 14.61 0.52
CA ILE A 17 4.58 15.10 -0.86
C ILE A 17 5.91 15.76 -1.26
N SER A 18 6.51 16.55 -0.37
CA SER A 18 7.79 17.22 -0.66
C SER A 18 8.94 16.23 -0.90
N LYS A 19 8.97 15.11 -0.18
CA LYS A 19 9.95 14.04 -0.38
C LYS A 19 9.72 13.34 -1.72
N LEU A 20 8.46 13.07 -2.07
CA LEU A 20 8.10 12.45 -3.34
C LEU A 20 8.47 13.35 -4.53
N GLU A 21 8.11 14.63 -4.48
CA GLU A 21 8.46 15.61 -5.54
C GLU A 21 9.98 15.75 -5.68
N SER A 22 10.71 15.80 -4.55
CA SER A 22 12.18 15.90 -4.56
C SER A 22 12.83 14.63 -5.13
N LEU A 23 12.34 13.45 -4.75
CA LEU A 23 12.81 12.17 -5.30
C LEU A 23 12.55 12.10 -6.80
N TRP A 24 11.36 12.50 -7.26
CA TRP A 24 11.01 12.49 -8.68
C TRP A 24 11.92 13.41 -9.51
N ALA A 25 12.15 14.63 -9.02
CA ALA A 25 13.06 15.58 -9.66
C ALA A 25 14.50 15.04 -9.73
N ASN A 26 14.98 14.42 -8.64
CA ASN A 26 16.30 13.81 -8.60
C ASN A 26 16.43 12.64 -9.58
N LEU A 27 15.41 11.77 -9.67
CA LEU A 27 15.40 10.65 -10.64
C LEU A 27 15.43 11.17 -12.08
N GLN A 28 14.63 12.19 -12.39
CA GLN A 28 14.60 12.80 -13.73
C GLN A 28 15.94 13.44 -14.10
N SER A 29 16.67 14.00 -13.12
CA SER A 29 17.98 14.60 -13.35
C SER A 29 19.12 13.56 -13.40
N ALA A 30 19.02 12.47 -12.64
CA ALA A 30 20.10 11.50 -12.49
C ALA A 30 20.13 10.44 -13.61
N LEU A 31 18.99 10.17 -14.25
CA LEU A 31 18.85 9.17 -15.29
C LEU A 31 18.96 9.79 -16.69
N PRO A 32 19.47 9.05 -17.70
CA PRO A 32 19.35 9.46 -19.09
C PRO A 32 17.90 9.74 -19.46
N ALA A 33 17.65 10.79 -20.24
CA ALA A 33 16.29 11.28 -20.51
C ALA A 33 15.40 10.23 -21.20
N ASP A 34 15.97 9.47 -22.13
CA ASP A 34 15.32 8.35 -22.83
C ASP A 34 15.03 7.18 -21.88
N ALA A 35 15.99 6.84 -21.02
CA ALA A 35 15.87 5.79 -20.03
C ALA A 35 14.77 6.10 -18.99
N PHE A 36 14.73 7.35 -18.49
CA PHE A 36 13.66 7.82 -17.62
C PHE A 36 12.31 7.83 -18.32
N ALA A 37 12.23 8.35 -19.56
CA ALA A 37 10.98 8.45 -20.30
C ALA A 37 10.31 7.09 -20.59
N ALA A 38 11.09 6.00 -20.72
CA ALA A 38 10.60 4.65 -20.98
C ALA A 38 10.59 3.74 -19.73
N ALA A 39 10.85 4.29 -18.54
CA ALA A 39 11.03 3.51 -17.32
C ALA A 39 9.77 2.69 -16.94
N LEU A 40 9.99 1.58 -16.24
CA LEU A 40 8.99 0.94 -15.40
C LEU A 40 9.14 1.52 -13.99
N VAL A 41 8.10 2.16 -13.47
CA VAL A 41 8.11 2.76 -12.13
C VAL A 41 7.15 1.98 -11.25
N ILE A 42 7.70 1.32 -10.24
CA ILE A 42 6.95 0.51 -9.26
C ILE A 42 6.97 1.25 -7.93
N PHE A 43 5.83 1.79 -7.54
CA PHE A 43 5.63 2.31 -6.20
C PHE A 43 5.27 1.17 -5.25
N LEU A 44 6.00 1.05 -4.15
CA LEU A 44 5.95 -0.10 -3.27
C LEU A 44 4.82 -0.04 -2.22
N GLY A 45 3.95 0.97 -2.27
CA GLY A 45 2.81 1.13 -1.36
C GLY A 45 3.04 2.17 -0.26
N ASP A 46 2.11 2.19 0.70
CA ASP A 46 2.05 3.08 1.85
C ASP A 46 2.12 4.56 1.44
N TYR A 47 1.12 5.00 0.68
CA TYR A 47 0.99 6.39 0.19
C TYR A 47 0.43 7.35 1.24
N ASN A 48 -0.38 6.81 2.13
CA ASN A 48 -1.13 7.55 3.14
C ASN A 48 -0.54 7.42 4.55
N ASP A 49 -1.12 8.16 5.49
CA ASP A 49 -0.79 8.18 6.92
C ASP A 49 0.57 8.77 7.28
N ARG A 50 0.75 9.07 8.56
CA ARG A 50 1.96 9.64 9.20
C ARG A 50 2.34 11.05 8.72
N GLY A 51 2.53 11.27 7.42
CA GLY A 51 2.83 12.59 6.84
C GLY A 51 1.55 13.39 6.50
N PRO A 52 1.67 14.72 6.33
CA PRO A 52 0.53 15.63 6.35
C PRO A 52 -0.25 15.74 5.02
N ASP A 53 0.30 15.31 3.90
CA ASP A 53 -0.19 15.68 2.56
C ASP A 53 -0.65 14.47 1.72
N THR A 54 -1.33 13.48 2.32
CA THR A 54 -1.82 12.29 1.59
C THR A 54 -2.63 12.64 0.35
N ARG A 55 -3.57 13.60 0.44
CA ARG A 55 -4.34 14.06 -0.72
C ARG A 55 -3.44 14.46 -1.89
N ARG A 56 -2.42 15.28 -1.64
CA ARG A 56 -1.49 15.75 -2.68
C ARG A 56 -0.59 14.63 -3.20
N VAL A 57 -0.24 13.65 -2.38
CA VAL A 57 0.46 12.44 -2.84
C VAL A 57 -0.39 11.70 -3.86
N LEU A 58 -1.68 11.46 -3.58
CA LEU A 58 -2.56 10.78 -4.54
C LEU A 58 -2.79 11.61 -5.81
N ASP A 59 -2.96 12.93 -5.69
CA ASP A 59 -3.03 13.84 -6.85
C ASP A 59 -1.78 13.71 -7.74
N PHE A 60 -0.59 13.66 -7.12
CA PHE A 60 0.68 13.50 -7.83
C PHE A 60 0.76 12.17 -8.58
N LEU A 61 0.44 11.06 -7.92
CA LEU A 61 0.52 9.71 -8.51
C LEU A 61 -0.46 9.56 -9.68
N LEU A 62 -1.68 10.09 -9.54
CA LEU A 62 -2.69 10.10 -10.61
C LEU A 62 -2.28 10.92 -11.83
N ALA A 63 -1.48 11.97 -11.66
CA ALA A 63 -0.99 12.78 -12.76
C ALA A 63 0.16 12.12 -13.55
N LEU A 64 0.84 11.11 -12.98
CA LEU A 64 2.04 10.51 -13.60
C LEU A 64 1.79 9.89 -14.99
N PRO A 65 0.74 9.07 -15.22
CA PRO A 65 0.49 8.50 -16.53
C PRO A 65 0.27 9.55 -17.63
N ALA A 66 -0.37 10.68 -17.30
CA ALA A 66 -0.58 11.78 -18.24
C ALA A 66 0.71 12.58 -18.48
N ARG A 67 1.53 12.78 -17.45
CA ARG A 67 2.82 13.49 -17.54
C ARG A 67 3.90 12.68 -18.24
N HIS A 68 3.84 11.36 -18.13
CA HIS A 68 4.85 10.43 -18.63
C HIS A 68 4.19 9.25 -19.37
N PRO A 69 3.57 9.49 -20.54
CA PRO A 69 2.76 8.47 -21.22
C PRO A 69 3.56 7.27 -21.76
N ALA A 70 4.89 7.40 -21.89
CA ALA A 70 5.77 6.30 -22.29
C ALA A 70 6.29 5.48 -21.10
N GLN A 71 6.09 5.94 -19.87
CA GLN A 71 6.39 5.16 -18.67
C GLN A 71 5.26 4.17 -18.38
N ARG A 72 5.60 3.05 -17.74
CA ARG A 72 4.61 2.17 -17.12
C ARG A 72 4.67 2.40 -15.61
N HIS A 73 3.52 2.71 -15.03
CA HIS A 73 3.39 2.92 -13.60
C HIS A 73 2.68 1.72 -12.96
N VAL A 74 3.25 1.22 -11.88
CA VAL A 74 2.67 0.17 -11.04
C VAL A 74 2.57 0.74 -9.63
N PHE A 75 1.39 0.61 -9.04
CA PHE A 75 1.12 1.08 -7.68
C PHE A 75 0.74 -0.12 -6.83
N LEU A 76 1.66 -0.56 -5.97
CA LEU A 76 1.37 -1.62 -5.01
C LEU A 76 0.47 -1.10 -3.90
N CYS A 77 -0.34 -2.00 -3.34
CA CYS A 77 -1.09 -1.75 -2.12
C CYS A 77 -0.19 -2.01 -0.91
N GLY A 78 0.06 -1.00 -0.09
CA GLY A 78 0.61 -1.19 1.25
C GLY A 78 -0.46 -1.58 2.26
N ASN A 79 -0.06 -1.91 3.49
CA ASN A 79 -1.04 -2.19 4.54
C ASN A 79 -1.81 -0.95 4.97
N HIS A 80 -1.20 0.25 4.89
CA HIS A 80 -1.90 1.50 5.15
C HIS A 80 -2.92 1.78 4.05
N ASP A 81 -2.58 1.52 2.77
CA ASP A 81 -3.51 1.74 1.65
C ASP A 81 -4.68 0.77 1.65
N LEU A 82 -4.46 -0.50 2.02
CA LEU A 82 -5.55 -1.47 2.18
C LEU A 82 -6.54 -0.99 3.26
N ALA A 83 -6.01 -0.50 4.37
CA ALA A 83 -6.81 -0.06 5.50
C ALA A 83 -7.57 1.24 5.18
N PHE A 84 -6.94 2.18 4.46
CA PHE A 84 -7.59 3.38 3.97
C PHE A 84 -8.69 3.04 2.93
N ALA A 85 -8.39 2.17 1.96
CA ALA A 85 -9.35 1.69 0.97
C ALA A 85 -10.56 1.02 1.64
N ALA A 86 -10.33 0.24 2.70
CA ALA A 86 -11.41 -0.37 3.48
C ALA A 86 -12.31 0.70 4.12
N PHE A 87 -11.71 1.73 4.72
CA PHE A 87 -12.45 2.79 5.41
C PHE A 87 -13.32 3.59 4.44
N VAL A 88 -12.83 3.90 3.24
CA VAL A 88 -13.57 4.71 2.25
C VAL A 88 -14.46 3.90 1.30
N GLY A 89 -14.60 2.58 1.53
CA GLY A 89 -15.43 1.70 0.71
C GLY A 89 -14.86 1.43 -0.69
N ALA A 90 -13.54 1.50 -0.86
CA ALA A 90 -12.85 1.27 -2.13
C ALA A 90 -12.31 -0.17 -2.29
N LEU A 91 -12.39 -1.02 -1.25
CA LEU A 91 -12.01 -2.43 -1.39
C LEU A 91 -13.04 -3.22 -2.21
N PRO A 92 -12.59 -4.19 -3.03
CA PRO A 92 -13.51 -5.14 -3.64
C PRO A 92 -14.18 -6.02 -2.56
N PRO A 93 -15.45 -6.42 -2.75
CA PRO A 93 -16.11 -7.32 -1.81
C PRO A 93 -15.39 -8.67 -1.76
N PRO A 94 -15.52 -9.41 -0.64
CA PRO A 94 -14.95 -10.75 -0.53
C PRO A 94 -15.35 -11.67 -1.69
N PRO A 95 -14.40 -12.39 -2.33
CA PRO A 95 -14.68 -13.17 -3.54
C PRO A 95 -15.73 -14.28 -3.38
N ASP A 96 -15.99 -14.75 -2.17
CA ASP A 96 -17.00 -15.78 -1.86
C ASP A 96 -18.34 -15.19 -1.37
N GLY A 97 -18.48 -13.87 -1.36
CA GLY A 97 -19.69 -13.18 -0.91
C GLY A 97 -19.84 -13.12 0.62
N SER A 98 -18.84 -13.56 1.39
CA SER A 98 -18.84 -13.35 2.84
C SER A 98 -18.87 -11.86 3.18
N PRO A 99 -19.47 -11.46 4.33
CA PRO A 99 -19.45 -10.07 4.76
C PRO A 99 -18.05 -9.71 5.27
N PHE A 100 -17.66 -8.44 5.14
CA PHE A 100 -16.41 -7.96 5.72
C PHE A 100 -16.34 -8.14 7.24
N ALA A 101 -17.49 -8.21 7.93
CA ALA A 101 -17.57 -8.50 9.35
C ALA A 101 -16.94 -9.85 9.75
N ALA A 102 -16.86 -10.81 8.82
CA ALA A 102 -16.16 -12.08 9.06
C ALA A 102 -14.66 -11.90 9.35
N THR A 103 -14.09 -10.73 9.05
CA THR A 103 -12.68 -10.43 9.31
C THR A 103 -12.40 -9.96 10.73
N TRP A 104 -13.43 -9.68 11.54
CA TRP A 104 -13.27 -9.04 12.84
C TRP A 104 -12.78 -10.00 13.93
N ASP A 105 -13.24 -11.24 13.92
CA ASP A 105 -13.05 -12.21 15.00
C ASP A 105 -11.58 -12.43 15.38
N GLN A 106 -10.68 -12.47 14.38
CA GLN A 106 -9.24 -12.65 14.64
C GLN A 106 -8.62 -11.52 15.48
N TYR A 107 -9.21 -10.32 15.46
CA TYR A 107 -8.67 -9.14 16.14
C TYR A 107 -9.59 -8.59 17.23
N ILE A 108 -10.71 -9.26 17.54
CA ILE A 108 -11.77 -8.69 18.39
C ILE A 108 -11.27 -8.26 19.77
N ASP A 109 -10.30 -8.96 20.34
CA ASP A 109 -9.68 -8.64 21.63
C ASP A 109 -8.96 -7.28 21.63
N ASN A 110 -8.58 -6.77 20.45
CA ASN A 110 -7.93 -5.46 20.31
C ASN A 110 -8.95 -4.32 20.18
N GLU A 111 -10.24 -4.59 19.97
CA GLU A 111 -11.24 -3.57 19.65
C GLU A 111 -11.30 -2.46 20.71
N ALA A 112 -11.33 -2.86 21.98
CA ALA A 112 -11.42 -1.92 23.09
C ALA A 112 -10.15 -1.06 23.25
N HIS A 113 -8.99 -1.60 22.93
CA HIS A 113 -7.69 -0.92 23.05
C HIS A 113 -7.43 0.04 21.89
N GLU A 114 -7.65 -0.44 20.65
CA GLU A 114 -7.46 0.31 19.42
C GLU A 114 -8.63 1.28 19.13
N GLY A 115 -9.74 1.14 19.86
CA GLY A 115 -10.91 2.02 19.76
C GLY A 115 -11.50 2.03 18.36
N TRP A 116 -11.79 0.84 17.81
CA TRP A 116 -12.20 0.70 16.42
C TRP A 116 -13.35 1.63 16.02
N PHE A 117 -13.34 2.06 14.77
CA PHE A 117 -14.42 2.85 14.19
C PHE A 117 -15.77 2.10 14.33
N ARG A 118 -16.77 2.83 14.82
CA ARG A 118 -18.16 2.40 15.03
C ARG A 118 -19.17 3.39 14.45
N GLY A 119 -18.71 4.29 13.57
CA GLY A 119 -19.60 5.24 12.88
C GLY A 119 -20.40 4.59 11.75
N PRO A 120 -21.21 5.36 11.01
CA PRO A 120 -22.04 4.83 9.93
C PRO A 120 -21.25 4.00 8.91
N GLY A 121 -21.78 2.83 8.54
CA GLY A 121 -21.18 1.92 7.54
C GLY A 121 -20.08 1.01 8.08
N HIS A 122 -19.80 1.03 9.38
CA HIS A 122 -18.79 0.15 9.98
C HIS A 122 -19.18 -1.33 9.91
N GLU A 123 -20.48 -1.64 9.80
CA GLU A 123 -21.03 -2.99 9.72
C GLU A 123 -20.53 -3.76 8.49
N ASP A 124 -20.34 -3.04 7.39
CA ASP A 124 -19.83 -3.56 6.11
C ASP A 124 -18.37 -3.16 5.89
N MET A 125 -17.58 -3.01 6.95
CA MET A 125 -16.19 -2.56 6.87
C MET A 125 -15.20 -3.66 7.26
N HIS A 126 -14.17 -3.86 6.42
CA HIS A 126 -13.07 -4.78 6.74
C HIS A 126 -12.38 -4.37 8.04
N VAL A 127 -11.90 -5.33 8.84
CA VAL A 127 -11.32 -5.06 10.16
C VAL A 127 -10.22 -4.00 10.11
N GLN A 128 -9.39 -4.00 9.06
CA GLN A 128 -8.31 -3.01 8.92
C GLN A 128 -8.84 -1.59 8.72
N GLY A 129 -9.96 -1.40 8.04
CA GLY A 129 -10.62 -0.08 7.94
C GLY A 129 -11.12 0.40 9.30
N ARG A 130 -11.71 -0.51 10.09
CA ARG A 130 -12.17 -0.20 11.44
C ARG A 130 -11.02 0.18 12.37
N ARG A 131 -9.88 -0.51 12.27
CA ARG A 131 -8.64 -0.21 13.00
C ARG A 131 -8.00 1.11 12.56
N TRP A 132 -8.03 1.40 11.27
CA TRP A 132 -7.45 2.60 10.66
C TRP A 132 -8.21 3.87 11.04
N GLY A 133 -9.55 3.85 11.00
CA GLY A 133 -10.40 4.95 11.44
C GLY A 133 -10.65 4.99 12.95
N GLY A 134 -10.05 4.07 13.72
CA GLY A 134 -10.22 3.97 15.17
C GLY A 134 -9.52 5.08 15.94
N VAL A 135 -9.81 5.18 17.24
CA VAL A 135 -9.17 6.11 18.18
C VAL A 135 -8.42 5.32 19.23
N ILE A 136 -7.10 5.21 19.07
CA ILE A 136 -6.27 4.43 19.98
C ILE A 136 -6.23 5.09 21.37
N LYS A 137 -6.42 4.29 22.43
CA LYS A 137 -6.47 4.81 23.80
C LYS A 137 -5.10 5.27 24.30
N GLU A 138 -4.04 4.60 23.86
CA GLU A 138 -2.67 4.92 24.21
C GLU A 138 -2.20 6.13 23.43
N ARG A 139 -1.70 7.11 24.16
CA ARG A 139 -1.14 8.31 23.53
C ARG A 139 0.24 8.07 22.95
N TRP A 140 0.98 7.06 23.42
CA TRP A 140 2.38 6.83 23.08
C TRP A 140 2.58 5.52 22.34
N ASN A 141 3.32 5.56 21.22
CA ASN A 141 3.77 4.39 20.50
C ASN A 141 5.21 4.02 20.93
N PRO A 142 5.40 2.98 21.77
CA PRO A 142 6.73 2.61 22.25
C PRO A 142 7.64 2.09 21.12
N LYS A 143 7.07 1.58 20.02
CA LYS A 143 7.85 1.08 18.88
C LYS A 143 8.41 2.20 18.02
N LYS A 144 7.70 3.35 17.95
CA LYS A 144 8.14 4.52 17.18
C LYS A 144 8.83 5.59 18.04
N GLY A 145 8.73 5.48 19.36
CA GLY A 145 9.22 6.51 20.28
C GLY A 145 8.52 7.86 20.08
N LEU A 146 7.26 7.85 19.63
CA LEU A 146 6.45 9.03 19.31
C LEU A 146 4.98 8.79 19.67
N PRO A 147 4.16 9.84 19.87
CA PRO A 147 2.73 9.68 20.02
C PRO A 147 2.05 9.11 18.78
N TYR A 148 0.98 8.32 18.96
CA TYR A 148 0.11 7.95 17.85
C TYR A 148 -0.62 9.19 17.30
N LYS A 149 -0.88 9.19 16.00
CA LYS A 149 -1.69 10.21 15.33
C LYS A 149 -3.09 9.65 15.06
N GLY A 150 -3.94 9.70 16.08
CA GLY A 150 -5.35 9.29 16.00
C GLY A 150 -5.57 7.78 16.18
N SER A 151 -5.02 6.94 15.28
CA SER A 151 -5.22 5.48 15.29
C SER A 151 -3.93 4.70 15.39
N ILE A 152 -4.01 3.37 15.49
CA ILE A 152 -2.84 2.49 15.44
C ILE A 152 -2.06 2.59 14.11
N TYR A 153 -2.71 3.12 13.06
CA TYR A 153 -2.14 3.37 11.75
C TYR A 153 -1.53 4.79 11.61
N ASP A 154 -1.65 5.66 12.62
CA ASP A 154 -1.33 7.09 12.49
C ASP A 154 -2.13 7.77 11.35
N ALA A 155 -3.42 7.47 11.27
CA ALA A 155 -4.30 7.89 10.17
C ALA A 155 -4.76 9.35 10.22
N GLN A 156 -4.67 10.02 11.38
CA GLN A 156 -5.16 11.40 11.55
C GLN A 156 -4.68 12.38 10.47
N PRO A 157 -3.39 12.40 10.06
CA PRO A 157 -2.92 13.28 8.99
C PRO A 157 -3.60 13.01 7.65
N THR A 158 -3.98 11.76 7.36
CA THR A 158 -4.75 11.44 6.15
C THR A 158 -6.10 12.14 6.20
N PHE A 159 -6.87 12.02 7.29
CA PHE A 159 -8.15 12.72 7.48
C PHE A 159 -7.98 14.24 7.30
N GLU A 160 -6.98 14.82 7.97
CA GLU A 160 -6.69 16.26 7.93
C GLU A 160 -6.33 16.73 6.51
N SER A 161 -5.60 15.91 5.73
CA SER A 161 -5.26 16.23 4.34
C SER A 161 -6.47 16.33 3.40
N TYR A 162 -7.60 15.72 3.77
CA TYR A 162 -8.89 15.85 3.09
C TYR A 162 -9.82 16.89 3.73
N GLY A 163 -9.35 17.62 4.76
CA GLY A 163 -10.10 18.69 5.40
C GLY A 163 -11.16 18.19 6.39
N VAL A 164 -11.02 17.00 6.94
CA VAL A 164 -11.94 16.43 7.93
C VAL A 164 -11.21 16.01 9.21
N ALA A 165 -11.92 16.00 10.33
CA ALA A 165 -11.36 15.54 11.60
C ALA A 165 -11.12 14.01 11.59
N HIS A 166 -10.11 13.55 12.33
CA HIS A 166 -9.82 12.13 12.51
C HIS A 166 -11.04 11.35 13.00
N GLY A 167 -11.27 10.17 12.40
CA GLY A 167 -12.40 9.30 12.73
C GLY A 167 -13.76 9.79 12.21
N SER A 168 -13.82 10.90 11.47
CA SER A 168 -15.08 11.37 10.89
C SER A 168 -15.54 10.49 9.72
N PRO A 169 -16.81 10.03 9.69
CA PRO A 169 -17.35 9.35 8.51
C PRO A 169 -17.41 10.25 7.27
N ASP A 170 -17.34 11.58 7.44
CA ASP A 170 -17.35 12.52 6.31
C ASP A 170 -16.14 12.38 5.40
N LEU A 171 -15.06 11.71 5.85
CA LEU A 171 -13.93 11.38 4.98
C LEU A 171 -14.39 10.58 3.74
N MET A 172 -15.37 9.68 3.88
CA MET A 172 -15.89 8.90 2.75
C MET A 172 -16.49 9.78 1.64
N LYS A 173 -16.98 10.98 2.00
CA LYS A 173 -17.48 11.99 1.06
C LYS A 173 -16.38 12.96 0.59
N ALA A 174 -15.41 13.24 1.46
CA ALA A 174 -14.33 14.18 1.17
C ALA A 174 -13.27 13.63 0.21
N VAL A 175 -13.09 12.29 0.19
CA VAL A 175 -12.16 11.63 -0.75
C VAL A 175 -12.78 11.60 -2.16
N PRO A 176 -12.11 12.21 -3.18
CA PRO A 176 -12.60 12.21 -4.55
C PRO A 176 -12.74 10.81 -5.14
N GLU A 177 -13.63 10.63 -6.12
CA GLU A 177 -13.86 9.33 -6.74
C GLU A 177 -12.63 8.83 -7.52
N GLU A 178 -11.83 9.73 -8.11
CA GLU A 178 -10.54 9.35 -8.71
C GLU A 178 -9.56 8.75 -7.68
N HIS A 179 -9.59 9.21 -6.42
CA HIS A 179 -8.74 8.66 -5.36
C HIS A 179 -9.27 7.31 -4.87
N LYS A 180 -10.60 7.15 -4.74
CA LYS A 180 -11.19 5.84 -4.44
C LYS A 180 -10.90 4.84 -5.55
N LYS A 181 -10.99 5.26 -6.81
CA LYS A 181 -10.61 4.45 -7.96
C LYS A 181 -9.13 4.06 -7.93
N PHE A 182 -8.24 5.01 -7.62
CA PHE A 182 -6.81 4.73 -7.45
C PHE A 182 -6.59 3.64 -6.39
N LEU A 183 -7.19 3.79 -5.21
CA LEU A 183 -7.10 2.83 -4.11
C LEU A 183 -7.68 1.46 -4.50
N HIS A 184 -8.83 1.45 -5.18
CA HIS A 184 -9.47 0.25 -5.71
C HIS A 184 -8.56 -0.47 -6.71
N ASP A 185 -7.80 0.26 -7.54
CA ASP A 185 -6.99 -0.31 -8.62
C ASP A 185 -5.59 -0.74 -8.17
N LEU A 186 -5.20 -0.49 -6.91
CA LEU A 186 -3.92 -0.95 -6.36
C LEU A 186 -3.80 -2.47 -6.48
N VAL A 187 -2.62 -2.91 -6.92
CA VAL A 187 -2.28 -4.34 -7.03
C VAL A 187 -1.57 -4.80 -5.77
N TRP A 188 -1.84 -6.01 -5.29
CA TRP A 188 -1.14 -6.53 -4.11
C TRP A 188 0.19 -7.19 -4.47
N VAL A 189 0.40 -7.53 -5.74
CA VAL A 189 1.66 -8.06 -6.27
C VAL A 189 1.86 -7.60 -7.71
N HIS A 190 3.11 -7.46 -8.10
CA HIS A 190 3.52 -7.24 -9.47
C HIS A 190 4.66 -8.18 -9.84
N GLU A 191 4.62 -8.74 -11.04
CA GLU A 191 5.60 -9.70 -11.55
C GLU A 191 6.12 -9.23 -12.90
N GLU A 192 7.45 -9.27 -13.08
CA GLU A 192 8.14 -9.01 -14.35
C GLU A 192 9.15 -10.13 -14.60
N GLU A 193 9.20 -10.67 -15.81
CA GLU A 193 10.04 -11.83 -16.12
C GLU A 193 11.47 -11.45 -16.51
N ASP A 194 11.66 -10.30 -17.15
CA ASP A 194 12.91 -9.93 -17.82
C ASP A 194 13.52 -8.61 -17.30
N VAL A 195 13.89 -8.59 -16.01
CA VAL A 195 14.55 -7.42 -15.39
C VAL A 195 16.05 -7.62 -15.34
N ARG A 196 16.82 -6.62 -15.77
CA ARG A 196 18.29 -6.65 -15.66
C ARG A 196 18.75 -6.04 -14.35
N ILE A 197 19.64 -6.73 -13.64
CA ILE A 197 20.24 -6.26 -12.40
C ILE A 197 21.76 -6.46 -12.44
N ASP A 198 22.50 -5.46 -11.96
CA ASP A 198 23.95 -5.55 -11.85
C ASP A 198 24.33 -6.35 -10.58
N THR A 199 25.25 -7.29 -10.74
CA THR A 199 25.81 -8.09 -9.65
C THR A 199 27.34 -8.02 -9.69
N ASP A 200 28.01 -8.51 -8.65
CA ASP A 200 29.47 -8.62 -8.62
C ASP A 200 30.02 -9.46 -9.80
N GLY A 201 29.22 -10.38 -10.35
CA GLY A 201 29.56 -11.22 -11.51
C GLY A 201 29.16 -10.61 -12.86
N GLY A 202 28.70 -9.36 -12.89
CA GLY A 202 28.15 -8.69 -14.06
C GLY A 202 26.61 -8.65 -14.07
N GLN A 203 26.05 -8.19 -15.18
CA GLN A 203 24.61 -8.01 -15.31
C GLN A 203 23.90 -9.33 -15.59
N ILE A 204 22.89 -9.66 -14.79
CA ILE A 204 22.03 -10.85 -14.98
C ILE A 204 20.61 -10.44 -15.35
N LEU A 205 19.88 -11.37 -15.95
CA LEU A 205 18.43 -11.28 -16.16
C LEU A 205 17.73 -12.05 -15.04
N CYS A 206 16.72 -11.45 -14.41
CA CYS A 206 15.97 -12.07 -13.34
C CYS A 206 14.47 -11.75 -13.43
N LYS A 207 13.68 -12.66 -12.85
CA LYS A 207 12.29 -12.39 -12.50
C LYS A 207 12.25 -11.46 -11.29
N LEU A 208 11.43 -10.43 -11.37
CA LEU A 208 11.12 -9.51 -10.28
C LEU A 208 9.71 -9.80 -9.78
N ILE A 209 9.56 -9.96 -8.47
CA ILE A 209 8.27 -9.96 -7.77
C ILE A 209 8.28 -8.80 -6.79
N ALA A 210 7.39 -7.83 -6.98
CA ALA A 210 7.21 -6.72 -6.06
C ALA A 210 5.92 -6.92 -5.25
N VAL A 211 6.07 -6.87 -3.93
CA VAL A 211 5.01 -6.99 -2.93
C VAL A 211 5.43 -6.13 -1.73
N HIS A 212 4.48 -5.46 -1.08
CA HIS A 212 4.82 -4.38 -0.14
C HIS A 212 5.70 -4.82 1.04
N ALA A 213 5.35 -5.89 1.75
CA ALA A 213 6.13 -6.36 2.89
C ALA A 213 7.07 -7.52 2.51
N GLY A 214 6.57 -8.52 1.78
CA GLY A 214 7.35 -9.68 1.35
C GLY A 214 6.51 -10.94 1.17
N LEU A 215 7.17 -12.09 1.11
CA LEU A 215 6.53 -13.41 0.98
C LEU A 215 6.88 -14.29 2.18
N GLU A 216 5.90 -15.00 2.70
CA GLU A 216 6.05 -15.90 3.85
C GLU A 216 6.87 -17.14 3.47
N LYS A 217 7.74 -17.58 4.39
CA LYS A 217 8.54 -18.81 4.21
C LYS A 217 7.74 -20.09 4.36
N SER A 218 6.73 -20.08 5.22
CA SER A 218 6.00 -21.28 5.65
C SER A 218 4.81 -21.63 4.77
N LEU A 219 4.43 -20.75 3.84
CA LEU A 219 3.29 -20.95 2.95
C LEU A 219 3.75 -21.25 1.53
N ASP A 220 2.98 -22.07 0.83
CA ASP A 220 3.19 -22.33 -0.59
C ASP A 220 3.15 -21.03 -1.41
N LEU A 221 4.11 -20.86 -2.32
CA LEU A 221 4.23 -19.64 -3.12
C LEU A 221 3.01 -19.43 -4.02
N ASN A 222 2.44 -20.49 -4.61
CA ASN A 222 1.29 -20.34 -5.49
C ASN A 222 0.05 -19.92 -4.70
N GLU A 223 -0.11 -20.42 -3.47
CA GLU A 223 -1.21 -20.00 -2.61
C GLU A 223 -1.08 -18.53 -2.18
N GLN A 224 0.14 -18.09 -1.83
CA GLN A 224 0.40 -16.67 -1.55
C GLN A 224 0.12 -15.78 -2.76
N LEU A 225 0.63 -16.17 -3.94
CA LEU A 225 0.40 -15.44 -5.18
C LEU A 225 -1.09 -15.46 -5.58
N ARG A 226 -1.83 -16.54 -5.29
CA ARG A 226 -3.28 -16.59 -5.50
C ARG A 226 -3.96 -15.50 -4.67
N VAL A 227 -3.72 -15.46 -3.36
CA VAL A 227 -4.28 -14.44 -2.45
C VAL A 227 -3.99 -13.03 -2.93
N LEU A 228 -2.75 -12.77 -3.37
CA LEU A 228 -2.31 -11.46 -3.87
C LEU A 228 -2.96 -11.10 -5.21
N ARG A 229 -2.93 -12.00 -6.18
CA ARG A 229 -3.49 -11.77 -7.53
C ARG A 229 -5.00 -11.60 -7.50
N THR A 230 -5.71 -12.32 -6.61
CA THR A 230 -7.17 -12.20 -6.47
C THR A 230 -7.59 -11.09 -5.50
N ARG A 231 -6.64 -10.44 -4.82
CA ARG A 231 -6.90 -9.44 -3.77
C ARG A 231 -7.93 -9.94 -2.76
N ASP A 232 -7.60 -11.07 -2.15
CA ASP A 232 -8.52 -11.81 -1.28
C ASP A 232 -8.83 -11.05 0.03
N THR A 233 -9.90 -10.26 0.03
CA THR A 233 -10.31 -9.40 1.14
C THR A 233 -11.02 -10.15 2.28
N ARG A 234 -11.00 -11.49 2.25
CA ARG A 234 -11.42 -12.34 3.38
C ARG A 234 -10.34 -12.43 4.46
N VAL A 235 -9.09 -12.20 4.08
CA VAL A 235 -7.93 -12.36 4.96
C VAL A 235 -7.85 -11.17 5.91
N PRO A 236 -8.08 -11.36 7.24
CA PRO A 236 -8.16 -10.23 8.16
C PRO A 236 -6.87 -9.40 8.20
N LYS A 237 -5.71 -10.07 8.12
CA LYS A 237 -4.40 -9.45 7.98
C LYS A 237 -3.58 -10.19 6.93
N VAL A 238 -3.35 -9.53 5.80
CA VAL A 238 -2.51 -10.04 4.72
C VAL A 238 -1.03 -9.87 5.12
N GLN A 239 -0.34 -10.95 5.48
CA GLN A 239 1.06 -10.87 5.92
C GLN A 239 1.99 -10.35 4.83
N MET A 240 1.71 -10.66 3.57
CA MET A 240 2.47 -10.13 2.44
C MET A 240 2.41 -8.60 2.33
N LEU A 241 1.44 -7.95 2.99
CA LEU A 241 1.37 -6.49 3.12
C LEU A 241 1.73 -5.99 4.52
N SER A 242 1.68 -6.81 5.57
CA SER A 242 1.76 -6.34 6.97
C SER A 242 2.80 -7.06 7.83
N GLY A 243 3.48 -8.03 7.25
CA GLY A 243 4.47 -8.89 7.88
C GLY A 243 5.73 -8.13 8.27
N ARG A 244 6.56 -8.77 9.09
CA ARG A 244 7.84 -8.24 9.56
C ARG A 244 8.92 -9.31 9.32
N GLN A 245 9.34 -10.01 10.36
CA GLN A 245 10.43 -10.98 10.29
C GLN A 245 10.07 -12.21 9.45
N ASP A 246 8.80 -12.58 9.43
CA ASP A 246 8.19 -13.68 8.70
C ASP A 246 8.26 -13.53 7.18
N VAL A 247 8.35 -12.29 6.68
CA VAL A 247 8.40 -11.96 5.24
C VAL A 247 9.71 -11.29 4.81
N TRP A 248 10.68 -11.15 5.72
CA TRP A 248 11.93 -10.40 5.48
C TRP A 248 12.86 -11.04 4.44
N ASN A 249 12.95 -12.37 4.42
CA ASN A 249 13.88 -13.05 3.52
C ASN A 249 13.11 -13.65 2.35
N ILE A 250 13.77 -13.71 1.20
CA ILE A 250 13.28 -14.47 0.04
C ILE A 250 12.98 -15.92 0.48
N PRO A 251 11.75 -16.42 0.29
CA PRO A 251 11.40 -17.78 0.69
C PRO A 251 12.17 -18.80 -0.17
N GLN A 252 12.45 -19.97 0.41
CA GLN A 252 13.00 -21.08 -0.37
C GLN A 252 11.92 -21.56 -1.34
N MET A 253 12.12 -21.33 -2.64
CA MET A 253 11.21 -21.86 -3.64
C MET A 253 11.35 -23.39 -3.63
N GLN A 254 10.31 -24.10 -3.17
CA GLN A 254 10.22 -25.53 -3.42
C GLN A 254 9.97 -25.70 -4.93
N THR A 255 11.03 -25.95 -5.69
CA THR A 255 10.90 -26.49 -7.04
C THR A 255 10.19 -27.84 -6.92
N ARG A 256 8.89 -27.89 -7.25
CA ARG A 256 8.23 -29.14 -7.60
C ARG A 256 8.36 -29.37 -9.10
#